data_AF-A0AA41WAE7-F1
#
_entry.id   AF-A0AA41WAE7-F1
#
_cell.length_a   1.000
_cell.length_b   1.000
_cell.length_c   1.000
_cell.angle_alpha   90.00
_cell.angle_beta   90.00
_cell.angle_gamma   90.00
#
_symmetry.space_group_name_H-M   'P 1'
#
loop_
_entity.id
_entity.type
_entity.pdbx_description
1 polymer ?
#
loop_
_entity_poly.entity_id
_entity_poly.type
_entity_poly.pdbx_seq_one_letter_code
_entity_poly.pdbx_strand_id
1 'polypeptide(L)'
;MANLITLGRVVLLFVSIALLYSGAYELALLATLLLLVVFASDAIDGIVARRRGSATVFGAVFDIAGDRVVENALWIVFADLGAIGIWAPLLVMTRGFLVDGVRSVALGEGRTPFGEKTMQRSAVTRFLTASRFMRALYGVAKLVAFAFLAGLITAGTAGDRRDPLTWLYDQRVFLAAGWLTVYVTLALTVIRGLPVLIDAMPYLRAERVDGREPSL
;
A
#
# COMPACT_ATOMS: atom_id res chain seq x y z
N MET A 1 -11.23 -19.44 2.98
CA MET A 1 -11.13 -18.67 4.24
C MET A 1 -10.31 -17.40 4.05
N ALA A 2 -9.08 -17.44 3.51
CA ALA A 2 -8.29 -16.22 3.23
C ALA A 2 -9.08 -15.17 2.42
N ASN A 3 -9.74 -15.59 1.33
CA ASN A 3 -10.56 -14.70 0.49
C ASN A 3 -11.68 -13.98 1.26
N LEU A 4 -12.22 -14.59 2.33
CA LEU A 4 -13.29 -14.00 3.12
C LEU A 4 -12.76 -12.89 4.04
N ILE A 5 -11.52 -13.03 4.52
CA ILE A 5 -10.87 -12.01 5.33
C ILE A 5 -10.45 -10.84 4.44
N THR A 6 -9.84 -11.10 3.28
CA THR A 6 -9.54 -10.07 2.27
C THR A 6 -10.83 -9.32 1.86
N LEU A 7 -11.92 -10.05 1.59
CA LEU A 7 -13.21 -9.45 1.23
C LEU A 7 -13.78 -8.62 2.38
N GLY A 8 -13.79 -9.17 3.60
CA GLY A 8 -14.23 -8.47 4.80
C GLY A 8 -13.44 -7.20 5.05
N ARG A 9 -12.12 -7.23 4.81
CA ARG A 9 -11.22 -6.06 4.90
C ARG A 9 -11.58 -4.98 3.89
N VAL A 10 -11.88 -5.35 2.64
CA VAL A 10 -12.31 -4.40 1.60
C VAL A 10 -13.67 -3.81 1.94
N VAL A 11 -14.62 -4.60 2.41
CA VAL A 11 -15.93 -4.10 2.86
C VAL A 11 -15.76 -3.15 4.05
N LEU A 12 -14.97 -3.54 5.05
CA LEU A 12 -14.70 -2.72 6.24
C LEU A 12 -14.00 -1.41 5.89
N LEU A 13 -13.10 -1.44 4.90
CA LEU A 13 -12.49 -0.24 4.33
C LEU A 13 -13.57 0.72 3.80
N PHE A 14 -14.47 0.26 2.93
CA PHE A 14 -15.50 1.14 2.35
C PHE A 14 -16.49 1.67 3.39
N VAL A 15 -16.83 0.85 4.39
CA VAL A 15 -17.61 1.32 5.55
C VAL A 15 -16.86 2.43 6.29
N SER A 16 -15.57 2.25 6.56
CA SER A 16 -14.74 3.25 7.22
C SER A 16 -14.64 4.54 6.41
N ILE A 17 -14.49 4.44 5.09
CA ILE A 17 -14.49 5.60 4.19
C ILE A 17 -15.83 6.34 4.29
N ALA A 18 -16.96 5.64 4.17
CA ALA A 18 -18.29 6.27 4.28
C ALA A 18 -18.47 7.01 5.61
N LEU A 19 -17.97 6.45 6.71
CA LEU A 19 -17.98 7.09 8.02
C LEU A 19 -17.08 8.34 8.08
N LEU A 20 -15.89 8.34 7.47
CA LEU A 20 -15.04 9.54 7.37
C LEU A 20 -15.73 10.68 6.62
N TYR A 21 -16.42 10.38 5.53
CA TYR A 21 -17.15 11.37 4.73
C TYR A 21 -18.39 11.94 5.41
N SER A 22 -18.86 11.33 6.50
CA SER A 22 -20.03 11.84 7.23
C SER A 22 -19.81 13.22 7.86
N GLY A 23 -18.55 13.61 8.08
CA GLY A 23 -18.17 14.86 8.75
C GLY A 23 -18.48 14.91 10.25
N ALA A 24 -19.11 13.87 10.81
CA ALA A 24 -19.42 13.79 12.23
C ALA A 24 -18.23 13.23 13.02
N TYR A 25 -17.81 13.95 14.07
CA TYR A 25 -16.66 13.59 14.90
C TYR A 25 -16.69 12.14 15.39
N GLU A 26 -17.80 11.70 15.99
CA GLU A 26 -17.93 10.33 16.53
C GLU A 26 -17.80 9.25 15.46
N LEU A 27 -18.33 9.52 14.26
CA LEU A 27 -18.27 8.60 13.13
C LEU A 27 -16.86 8.59 12.52
N ALA A 28 -16.18 9.74 12.44
CA ALA A 28 -14.80 9.84 12.01
C ALA A 28 -13.83 9.14 12.99
N LEU A 29 -14.10 9.25 14.30
CA LEU A 29 -13.37 8.53 15.35
C LEU A 29 -13.55 7.02 15.19
N LEU A 30 -14.79 6.55 15.02
CA LEU A 30 -15.07 5.15 14.73
C LEU A 30 -14.36 4.70 13.45
N ALA A 31 -14.39 5.49 12.39
CA ALA A 31 -13.72 5.18 11.14
C ALA A 31 -12.20 5.03 11.33
N THR A 32 -11.57 5.93 12.10
CA THR A 32 -10.15 5.87 12.43
C THR A 32 -9.81 4.55 13.13
N LEU A 33 -10.63 4.13 14.10
CA LEU A 33 -10.45 2.86 14.80
C LEU A 33 -10.65 1.65 13.87
N LEU A 34 -11.66 1.68 13.00
CA LEU A 34 -11.90 0.61 12.02
C LEU A 34 -10.76 0.50 11.01
N LEU A 35 -10.18 1.62 10.56
CA LEU A 35 -9.02 1.61 9.67
C LEU A 35 -7.80 0.95 10.32
N LEU A 36 -7.57 1.17 11.62
CA LEU A 36 -6.52 0.43 12.35
C LEU A 36 -6.77 -1.08 12.31
N VAL A 37 -8.03 -1.52 12.43
CA VAL A 37 -8.40 -2.93 12.31
C VAL A 37 -8.19 -3.45 10.89
N VAL A 38 -8.57 -2.69 9.86
CA VAL A 38 -8.34 -3.03 8.44
C VAL A 38 -6.85 -3.34 8.19
N PHE A 39 -5.95 -2.48 8.68
CA PHE A 39 -4.51 -2.68 8.52
C PHE A 39 -3.92 -3.78 9.42
N ALA A 40 -4.40 -3.92 10.65
CA ALA A 40 -3.95 -5.00 11.53
C ALA A 40 -4.36 -6.38 10.97
N SER A 41 -5.51 -6.46 10.31
CA SER A 41 -6.03 -7.69 9.71
C SER A 41 -5.12 -8.22 8.59
N ASP A 42 -4.49 -7.33 7.81
CA ASP A 42 -3.51 -7.71 6.77
C ASP A 42 -2.30 -8.46 7.34
N ALA A 43 -1.75 -7.95 8.45
CA ALA A 43 -0.62 -8.59 9.11
C ALA A 43 -0.97 -9.99 9.65
N ILE A 44 -2.21 -10.17 10.13
CA ILE A 44 -2.73 -11.43 10.65
C ILE A 44 -2.95 -12.43 9.51
N ASP A 45 -3.52 -12.00 8.39
CA ASP A 45 -3.76 -12.85 7.20
C ASP A 45 -2.47 -13.47 6.68
N GLY A 46 -1.39 -12.68 6.60
CA GLY A 46 -0.08 -13.17 6.21
C GLY A 46 0.45 -14.28 7.13
N ILE A 47 0.13 -14.26 8.44
CA ILE A 47 0.55 -15.30 9.39
C ILE A 47 -0.31 -16.55 9.24
N VAL A 48 -1.62 -16.39 9.10
CA VAL A 48 -2.58 -17.50 8.99
C VAL A 48 -2.40 -18.25 7.67
N ALA A 49 -2.20 -17.53 6.56
CA ALA A 49 -1.96 -18.12 5.24
C ALA A 49 -0.69 -19.01 5.22
N ARG A 50 0.40 -18.57 5.87
CA ARG A 50 1.66 -19.34 5.95
C ARG A 50 1.53 -20.65 6.72
N ARG A 51 0.57 -20.76 7.65
CA ARG A 51 0.39 -21.96 8.49
C ARG A 51 -0.54 -23.00 7.89
N ARG A 52 -1.39 -22.64 6.91
CA ARG A 52 -2.49 -23.50 6.45
C ARG A 52 -2.27 -24.17 5.09
N GLY A 53 -1.17 -23.90 4.40
CA GLY A 53 -0.73 -24.64 3.20
C GLY A 53 -1.72 -24.69 2.02
N SER A 54 -2.84 -23.96 2.09
CA SER A 54 -3.99 -24.10 1.21
C SER A 54 -4.26 -22.76 0.51
N ALA A 55 -3.31 -22.32 -0.31
CA ALA A 55 -3.47 -21.13 -1.13
C ALA A 55 -3.98 -21.54 -2.51
N THR A 56 -5.17 -21.08 -2.89
CA THR A 56 -5.65 -21.20 -4.27
C THR A 56 -5.05 -20.06 -5.10
N VAL A 57 -4.81 -20.30 -6.40
CA VAL A 57 -4.31 -19.27 -7.31
C VAL A 57 -5.23 -18.05 -7.33
N PHE A 58 -6.54 -18.29 -7.39
CA PHE A 58 -7.56 -17.23 -7.31
C PHE A 58 -7.46 -16.43 -6.01
N GLY A 59 -7.32 -17.10 -4.86
CA GLY A 59 -7.19 -16.44 -3.57
C GLY A 59 -5.94 -15.55 -3.48
N ALA A 60 -4.81 -16.00 -4.02
CA ALA A 60 -3.59 -15.20 -4.05
C ALA A 60 -3.74 -13.95 -4.92
N VAL A 61 -4.40 -14.05 -6.08
CA VAL A 61 -4.68 -12.90 -6.95
C VAL A 61 -5.63 -11.92 -6.27
N PHE A 62 -6.69 -12.42 -5.62
CA PHE A 62 -7.66 -11.59 -4.92
C PHE A 62 -7.04 -10.86 -3.72
N ASP A 63 -6.13 -11.50 -3.00
CA ASP A 63 -5.39 -10.90 -1.89
C ASP A 63 -4.52 -9.73 -2.36
N ILE A 64 -3.74 -9.93 -3.43
CA ILE A 64 -2.93 -8.88 -4.06
C ILE A 64 -3.80 -7.73 -4.56
N ALA A 65 -4.93 -8.04 -5.21
CA ALA A 65 -5.86 -7.02 -5.68
C ALA A 65 -6.48 -6.24 -4.51
N GLY A 66 -6.88 -6.92 -3.44
CA GLY A 66 -7.42 -6.32 -2.23
C GLY A 66 -6.43 -5.37 -1.56
N ASP A 67 -5.16 -5.75 -1.44
CA ASP A 67 -4.09 -4.89 -0.91
C ASP A 67 -3.95 -3.60 -1.73
N ARG A 68 -3.99 -3.72 -3.06
CA ARG A 68 -3.92 -2.57 -3.97
C ARG A 68 -5.13 -1.67 -3.84
N VAL A 69 -6.33 -2.22 -3.69
CA VAL A 69 -7.56 -1.45 -3.47
C VAL A 69 -7.47 -0.68 -2.15
N VAL A 70 -7.10 -1.34 -1.05
CA VAL A 70 -6.95 -0.69 0.26
C VAL A 70 -5.94 0.45 0.23
N GLU A 71 -4.75 0.21 -0.33
CA GLU A 71 -3.69 1.23 -0.40
C GLU A 71 -4.12 2.44 -1.24
N ASN A 72 -4.61 2.21 -2.46
CA ASN A 72 -4.91 3.32 -3.37
C ASN A 72 -6.17 4.08 -2.92
N ALA A 73 -7.21 3.39 -2.47
CA ALA A 73 -8.43 4.05 -2.00
C ALA A 73 -8.15 5.02 -0.86
N LEU A 74 -7.31 4.64 0.11
CA LEU A 74 -7.01 5.51 1.24
C LEU A 74 -6.17 6.73 0.86
N TRP A 75 -5.14 6.57 0.02
CA TRP A 75 -4.39 7.73 -0.46
C TRP A 75 -5.28 8.72 -1.23
N ILE A 76 -6.22 8.21 -2.03
CA ILE A 76 -7.17 9.04 -2.79
C ILE A 76 -8.12 9.76 -1.84
N VAL A 77 -8.75 9.03 -0.91
CA VAL A 77 -9.71 9.59 0.05
C VAL A 77 -9.05 10.63 0.95
N PHE A 78 -7.83 10.38 1.43
CA PHE A 78 -7.10 11.37 2.22
C PHE A 78 -6.72 12.61 1.41
N ALA A 79 -6.49 12.47 0.11
CA ALA A 79 -6.25 13.62 -0.75
C ALA A 79 -7.53 14.43 -1.02
N ASP A 80 -8.64 13.75 -1.27
CA ASP A 80 -9.95 14.37 -1.50
C ASP A 80 -10.47 15.11 -0.26
N LEU A 81 -10.29 14.53 0.92
CA LEU A 81 -10.59 15.15 2.22
C LEU A 81 -9.58 16.24 2.62
N GLY A 82 -8.62 16.59 1.76
CA GLY A 82 -7.66 17.68 1.98
C GLY A 82 -6.55 17.39 2.99
N ALA A 83 -6.42 16.15 3.48
CA ALA A 83 -5.38 15.77 4.44
C ALA A 83 -4.01 15.60 3.80
N ILE A 84 -3.92 15.40 2.48
CA ILE A 84 -2.66 15.35 1.73
C ILE A 84 -2.86 15.89 0.31
N GLY A 85 -1.79 16.33 -0.36
CA GLY A 85 -1.89 16.76 -1.76
C GLY A 85 -2.16 15.60 -2.72
N ILE A 86 -2.91 15.86 -3.80
CA ILE A 86 -3.24 14.90 -4.87
C ILE A 86 -2.01 14.24 -5.53
N TRP A 87 -0.85 14.90 -5.45
CA TRP A 87 0.40 14.34 -5.95
C TRP A 87 0.78 13.00 -5.27
N ALA A 88 0.38 12.78 -4.01
CA ALA A 88 0.71 11.58 -3.25
C ALA A 88 0.00 10.32 -3.80
N PRO A 89 -1.33 10.25 -3.93
CA PRO A 89 -2.00 9.11 -4.57
C PRO A 89 -1.52 8.90 -6.01
N LEU A 90 -1.34 9.97 -6.79
CA LEU A 90 -0.84 9.87 -8.17
C LEU A 90 0.54 9.21 -8.22
N LEU A 91 1.45 9.57 -7.32
CA LEU A 91 2.76 8.95 -7.20
C LEU A 91 2.67 7.46 -6.85
N VAL A 92 1.84 7.10 -5.86
CA VAL A 92 1.69 5.71 -5.39
C VAL A 92 1.09 4.83 -6.49
N MET A 93 0.03 5.30 -7.15
CA MET A 93 -0.62 4.62 -8.26
C MET A 93 0.33 4.42 -9.45
N THR A 94 1.00 5.50 -9.89
CA THR A 94 1.93 5.47 -11.02
C THR A 94 3.03 4.44 -10.76
N ARG A 95 3.66 4.49 -9.59
CA ARG A 95 4.68 3.50 -9.20
C ARG A 95 4.10 2.08 -9.16
N GLY A 96 2.90 1.91 -8.61
CA GLY A 96 2.21 0.62 -8.53
C GLY A 96 2.02 -0.02 -9.90
N PHE A 97 1.37 0.72 -10.81
CA PHE A 97 1.09 0.25 -12.18
C PHE A 97 2.35 0.00 -13.00
N LEU A 98 3.37 0.86 -12.90
CA LEU A 98 4.64 0.64 -13.60
C LEU A 98 5.33 -0.64 -13.13
N VAL A 99 5.43 -0.86 -11.81
CA VAL A 99 6.07 -2.05 -11.24
C VAL A 99 5.28 -3.32 -11.58
N ASP A 100 3.95 -3.28 -11.49
CA ASP A 100 3.10 -4.43 -11.77
C ASP A 100 3.10 -4.76 -13.27
N GLY A 101 3.05 -3.74 -14.14
CA GLY A 101 3.14 -3.90 -15.59
C GLY A 101 4.47 -4.52 -16.02
N VAL A 102 5.59 -4.00 -15.52
CA VAL A 102 6.93 -4.58 -15.78
C VAL A 102 7.01 -6.04 -15.34
N ARG A 103 6.45 -6.38 -14.17
CA ARG A 103 6.43 -7.77 -13.68
C ARG A 103 5.57 -8.68 -14.54
N SER A 104 4.45 -8.18 -15.05
CA SER A 104 3.55 -8.96 -15.90
C SER A 104 4.19 -9.35 -17.24
N VAL A 105 4.92 -8.44 -17.88
CA VAL A 105 5.63 -8.70 -19.14
C VAL A 105 6.70 -9.78 -18.94
N ALA A 106 7.52 -9.63 -17.91
CA ALA A 106 8.58 -10.61 -17.65
C ALA A 106 8.07 -12.01 -17.28
N LEU A 107 6.93 -12.10 -16.60
CA LEU A 107 6.27 -13.39 -16.34
C LEU A 107 5.79 -14.05 -17.64
N GLY A 108 5.29 -13.25 -18.60
CA GLY A 108 4.88 -13.72 -19.93
C GLY A 108 6.03 -14.32 -20.75
N GLU A 109 7.26 -13.82 -20.57
CA GLU A 109 8.47 -14.36 -21.19
C GLU A 109 9.05 -15.61 -20.49
N GLY A 110 8.37 -16.16 -19.49
CA GLY A 110 8.85 -17.33 -18.73
C GLY A 110 9.98 -17.02 -17.74
N ARG A 111 10.17 -15.75 -17.35
CA ARG A 111 11.08 -15.34 -16.28
C ARG A 111 10.35 -15.38 -14.94
N THR A 112 10.97 -16.01 -13.93
CA THR A 112 10.35 -16.20 -12.62
C THR A 112 10.73 -15.07 -11.66
N PRO A 113 9.88 -14.73 -10.67
CA PRO A 113 10.22 -13.74 -9.64
C PRO A 113 11.45 -14.14 -8.79
N PHE A 114 11.78 -15.44 -8.74
CA PHE A 114 12.89 -16.02 -7.97
C PHE A 114 13.61 -17.11 -8.78
N GLY A 115 14.94 -17.26 -8.62
CA GLY A 115 15.77 -18.27 -9.31
C GLY A 115 16.84 -17.67 -10.24
N GLU A 116 17.58 -18.48 -10.99
CA GLU A 116 18.62 -18.01 -11.95
C GLU A 116 18.03 -17.16 -13.11
N LYS A 117 16.72 -17.27 -13.34
CA LYS A 117 15.94 -16.45 -14.31
C LYS A 117 15.22 -15.26 -13.66
N THR A 118 15.65 -14.82 -12.47
CA THR A 118 15.05 -13.69 -11.76
C THR A 118 15.36 -12.34 -12.42
N MET A 119 14.36 -11.46 -12.45
CA MET A 119 14.51 -10.05 -12.85
C MET A 119 15.36 -9.26 -11.84
N GLN A 120 15.42 -9.69 -10.56
CA GLN A 120 16.11 -8.93 -9.51
C GLN A 120 17.61 -9.21 -9.50
N ARG A 121 18.35 -8.49 -10.35
CA ARG A 121 19.81 -8.67 -10.51
C ARG A 121 20.62 -8.01 -9.40
N SER A 122 20.16 -6.90 -8.83
CA SER A 122 20.92 -6.18 -7.80
C SER A 122 20.60 -6.66 -6.38
N ALA A 123 21.65 -6.85 -5.56
CA ALA A 123 21.51 -7.13 -4.13
C ALA A 123 20.66 -6.05 -3.41
N VAL A 124 20.73 -4.81 -3.92
CA VAL A 124 19.93 -3.67 -3.46
C VAL A 124 18.44 -3.88 -3.77
N THR A 125 18.08 -4.36 -4.97
CA THR A 125 16.69 -4.67 -5.32
C THR A 125 16.13 -5.77 -4.43
N ARG A 126 16.89 -6.86 -4.22
CA ARG A 126 16.46 -7.97 -3.35
C ARG A 126 16.32 -7.52 -1.89
N PHE A 127 17.24 -6.69 -1.39
CA PHE A 127 17.14 -6.13 -0.04
C PHE A 127 15.96 -5.17 0.11
N LEU A 128 15.75 -4.24 -0.81
CA LEU A 128 14.67 -3.25 -0.71
C LEU A 128 13.28 -3.87 -0.92
N THR A 129 13.16 -4.88 -1.78
CA THR A 129 11.85 -5.41 -2.17
C THR A 129 11.49 -6.72 -1.48
N ALA A 130 12.45 -7.64 -1.27
CA ALA A 130 12.18 -9.00 -0.81
C ALA A 130 12.52 -9.24 0.68
N SER A 131 13.41 -8.43 1.28
CA SER A 131 13.77 -8.62 2.69
C SER A 131 12.55 -8.45 3.62
N ARG A 132 12.48 -9.32 4.62
CA ARG A 132 11.42 -9.33 5.64
C ARG A 132 11.43 -8.03 6.44
N PHE A 133 12.61 -7.49 6.72
CA PHE A 133 12.80 -6.24 7.43
C PHE A 133 12.21 -5.07 6.66
N MET A 134 12.56 -4.91 5.37
CA MET A 134 12.05 -3.79 4.55
C MET A 134 10.54 -3.88 4.30
N ARG A 135 10.00 -5.09 4.16
CA ARG A 135 8.54 -5.29 4.06
C ARG A 135 7.83 -4.89 5.35
N ALA A 136 8.33 -5.34 6.50
CA ALA A 136 7.75 -4.99 7.81
C ALA A 136 7.85 -3.49 8.07
N LEU A 137 9.02 -2.89 7.84
CA LEU A 137 9.25 -1.45 8.02
C LEU A 137 8.28 -0.62 7.17
N TYR A 138 8.12 -0.94 5.90
CA TYR A 138 7.19 -0.25 5.02
C TYR A 138 5.73 -0.45 5.43
N GLY A 139 5.35 -1.65 5.85
CA GLY A 139 4.00 -1.93 6.36
C GLY A 139 3.67 -1.13 7.61
N VAL A 140 4.59 -1.09 8.57
CA VAL A 140 4.45 -0.28 9.80
C VAL A 140 4.42 1.21 9.48
N ALA A 141 5.30 1.69 8.60
CA ALA A 141 5.30 3.10 8.18
C ALA A 141 3.96 3.52 7.57
N LYS A 142 3.39 2.70 6.68
CA LYS A 142 2.04 2.92 6.14
C LYS A 142 0.96 2.93 7.21
N LEU A 143 0.95 1.94 8.10
CA LEU A 143 -0.03 1.85 9.18
C LEU A 143 -0.02 3.15 10.00
N VAL A 144 1.16 3.61 10.40
CA VAL A 144 1.31 4.84 11.19
C VAL A 144 0.92 6.07 10.36
N ALA A 145 1.32 6.16 9.09
CA ALA A 145 0.96 7.27 8.22
C ALA A 145 -0.56 7.38 8.02
N PHE A 146 -1.24 6.26 7.75
CA PHE A 146 -2.69 6.25 7.54
C PHE A 146 -3.48 6.47 8.84
N ALA A 147 -3.02 5.92 9.96
CA ALA A 147 -3.58 6.22 11.27
C ALA A 147 -3.47 7.71 11.60
N PHE A 148 -2.31 8.31 11.29
CA PHE A 148 -2.10 9.74 11.46
C PHE A 148 -3.02 10.57 10.56
N LEU A 149 -3.15 10.24 9.28
CA LEU A 149 -4.03 10.99 8.36
C LEU A 149 -5.51 10.86 8.73
N ALA A 150 -5.97 9.66 9.12
CA ALA A 150 -7.34 9.44 9.56
C ALA A 150 -7.65 10.21 10.87
N GLY A 151 -6.72 10.18 11.83
CA GLY A 151 -6.85 10.95 13.06
C GLY A 151 -6.76 12.46 12.82
N LEU A 152 -5.97 12.92 11.85
CA LEU A 152 -5.89 14.33 11.46
C LEU A 152 -7.22 14.84 10.93
N ILE A 153 -7.87 14.05 10.06
CA ILE A 153 -9.22 14.35 9.55
C ILE A 153 -10.21 14.38 10.70
N THR A 154 -10.18 13.36 11.58
CA THR A 154 -11.07 13.26 12.74
C THR A 154 -10.92 14.46 13.66
N ALA A 155 -9.70 14.84 14.02
CA ALA A 155 -9.42 16.02 14.84
C ALA A 155 -9.92 17.31 14.16
N GLY A 156 -9.81 17.41 12.83
CA GLY A 156 -10.37 18.54 12.07
C GLY A 156 -11.90 18.66 12.15
N THR A 157 -12.62 17.55 12.35
CA THR A 157 -14.08 17.54 12.51
C THR A 157 -14.57 17.82 13.94
N ALA A 158 -13.67 17.99 14.89
CA ALA A 158 -14.00 18.07 16.31
C ALA A 158 -14.67 19.39 16.75
N GLY A 159 -14.47 20.48 15.99
CA GLY A 159 -14.95 21.82 16.36
C GLY A 159 -14.33 22.31 17.67
N ASP A 160 -15.16 22.71 18.64
CA ASP A 160 -14.71 23.21 19.96
C ASP A 160 -14.43 22.10 20.99
N ARG A 161 -14.53 20.82 20.60
CA ARG A 161 -14.27 19.71 21.53
C ARG A 161 -12.81 19.66 21.95
N ARG A 162 -12.58 19.60 23.27
CA ARG A 162 -11.27 19.39 23.88
C ARG A 162 -11.19 17.98 24.46
N ASP A 163 -10.79 17.04 23.64
CA ASP A 163 -10.62 15.65 24.04
C ASP A 163 -9.15 15.23 23.85
N PRO A 164 -8.74 14.03 24.33
CA PRO A 164 -7.35 13.61 24.24
C PRO A 164 -6.82 13.55 22.80
N LEU A 165 -7.70 13.29 21.82
CA LEU A 165 -7.32 13.24 20.41
C LEU A 165 -7.00 14.64 19.89
N THR A 166 -7.90 15.61 20.06
CA THR A 166 -7.63 17.00 19.61
C THR A 166 -6.41 17.58 20.30
N TRP A 167 -6.26 17.33 21.61
CA TRP A 167 -5.07 17.72 22.35
C TRP A 167 -3.77 17.14 21.78
N LEU A 168 -3.79 15.88 21.34
CA LEU A 168 -2.64 15.22 20.73
C LEU A 168 -2.30 15.83 19.36
N TYR A 169 -3.31 16.10 18.54
CA TYR A 169 -3.15 16.71 17.22
C TYR A 169 -2.82 18.21 17.27
N ASP A 170 -3.04 18.88 18.41
CA ASP A 170 -2.56 20.24 18.65
C ASP A 170 -1.04 20.29 18.93
N GLN A 171 -0.42 19.17 19.32
CA GLN A 171 1.01 19.13 19.61
C GLN A 171 1.83 19.23 18.34
N ARG A 172 2.59 20.32 18.18
CA ARG A 172 3.48 20.55 17.02
C ARG A 172 4.46 19.41 16.78
N VAL A 173 4.98 18.79 17.86
CA VAL A 173 5.92 17.67 17.77
C VAL A 173 5.22 16.42 17.20
N PHE A 174 3.99 16.15 17.61
CA PHE A 174 3.20 15.03 17.11
C PHE A 174 2.86 15.22 15.64
N LEU A 175 2.41 16.41 15.25
CA LEU A 175 2.16 16.76 13.85
C LEU A 175 3.42 16.60 12.98
N ALA A 176 4.57 17.10 13.46
CA ALA A 176 5.84 16.98 12.73
C ALA A 176 6.25 15.51 12.54
N ALA A 177 6.11 14.68 13.59
CA ALA A 177 6.42 13.26 13.53
C ALA A 177 5.46 12.49 12.60
N GLY A 178 4.16 12.82 12.62
CA GLY A 178 3.16 12.25 11.74
C GLY A 178 3.44 12.56 10.26
N TRP A 179 3.68 13.84 9.96
CA TRP A 179 4.05 14.27 8.60
C TRP A 179 5.37 13.66 8.13
N LEU A 180 6.38 13.59 8.99
CA LEU A 180 7.63 12.89 8.69
C LEU A 180 7.35 11.43 8.28
N THR A 181 6.47 10.75 9.00
CA THR A 181 6.11 9.36 8.71
C THR A 181 5.39 9.22 7.36
N VAL A 182 4.50 10.15 7.03
CA VAL A 182 3.83 10.21 5.71
C VAL A 182 4.86 10.37 4.59
N TYR A 183 5.77 11.34 4.71
CA TYR A 183 6.80 11.58 3.68
C TYR A 183 7.80 10.43 3.57
N VAL A 184 8.22 9.84 4.68
CA VAL A 184 9.07 8.64 4.69
C VAL A 184 8.36 7.48 3.99
N THR A 185 7.06 7.30 4.22
CA THR A 185 6.27 6.25 3.56
C THR A 185 6.20 6.45 2.04
N LEU A 186 5.98 7.69 1.58
CA LEU A 186 5.98 8.02 0.16
C LEU A 186 7.38 7.86 -0.46
N ALA A 187 8.43 8.29 0.23
CA ALA A 187 9.81 8.09 -0.20
C ALA A 187 10.16 6.60 -0.31
N LEU A 188 9.84 5.79 0.70
CA LEU A 188 9.99 4.33 0.66
C LEU A 188 9.18 3.70 -0.48
N THR A 189 8.02 4.28 -0.82
CA THR A 189 7.24 3.83 -1.97
C THR A 189 8.06 3.95 -3.25
N VAL A 190 8.68 5.11 -3.50
CA VAL A 190 9.53 5.34 -4.67
C VAL A 190 10.80 4.48 -4.61
N ILE A 191 11.53 4.51 -3.50
CA ILE A 191 12.81 3.81 -3.32
C ILE A 191 12.67 2.30 -3.54
N ARG A 192 11.53 1.71 -3.16
CA ARG A 192 11.28 0.27 -3.38
C ARG A 192 10.81 -0.05 -4.80
N GLY A 193 10.22 0.92 -5.51
CA GLY A 193 9.73 0.74 -6.88
C GLY A 193 10.81 0.93 -7.94
N LEU A 194 11.67 1.93 -7.77
CA LEU A 194 12.66 2.35 -8.76
C LEU A 194 13.65 1.23 -9.16
N PRO A 195 14.24 0.45 -8.23
CA PRO A 195 15.16 -0.63 -8.59
C PRO A 195 14.52 -1.71 -9.45
N VAL A 196 13.21 -1.97 -9.28
CA VAL A 196 12.49 -2.95 -10.09
C VAL A 196 12.39 -2.49 -11.55
N LEU A 197 12.16 -1.19 -11.78
CA LEU A 197 12.09 -0.62 -13.12
C LEU A 197 13.47 -0.59 -13.79
N ILE A 198 14.51 -0.26 -13.03
CA ILE A 198 15.90 -0.26 -13.52
C ILE A 198 16.33 -1.67 -13.93
N ASP A 199 16.10 -2.65 -13.05
CA ASP A 199 16.44 -4.04 -13.30
C ASP A 199 15.66 -4.61 -14.50
N ALA A 200 14.49 -4.06 -14.82
CA ALA A 200 13.68 -4.46 -15.97
C ALA A 200 14.13 -3.86 -17.31
N MET A 201 14.79 -2.70 -17.31
CA MET A 201 15.11 -1.93 -18.50
C MET A 201 15.98 -2.68 -19.54
N PRO A 202 16.98 -3.51 -19.15
CA PRO A 202 17.74 -4.30 -20.12
C PRO A 202 16.90 -5.34 -20.86
N TYR A 203 15.83 -5.84 -20.25
CA TYR A 203 14.97 -6.87 -20.85
C TYR A 203 14.04 -6.28 -21.91
N LEU A 204 13.40 -5.16 -21.62
CA LEU A 204 12.57 -4.40 -22.57
C LEU A 204 13.38 -3.86 -23.77
N ARG A 205 14.70 -3.68 -23.61
CA ARG A 205 15.60 -3.26 -24.69
C ARG A 205 16.08 -4.43 -25.55
N ALA A 206 16.19 -5.63 -25.00
CA ALA A 206 16.63 -6.82 -25.73
C ALA A 206 15.61 -7.28 -26.77
N GLU A 207 14.31 -7.12 -26.51
CA GLU A 207 13.24 -7.47 -27.46
C GLU A 207 13.26 -6.63 -28.75
N ARG A 208 13.74 -5.38 -28.71
CA ARG A 208 13.82 -4.54 -29.92
C ARG A 208 14.90 -4.97 -30.91
N VAL A 209 15.85 -5.81 -30.48
CA VAL A 209 16.96 -6.26 -31.34
C VAL A 209 16.63 -7.59 -32.03
N ASP A 210 15.73 -8.39 -31.45
CA ASP A 210 15.48 -9.77 -31.90
C ASP A 210 14.13 -9.90 -32.61
N GLY A 211 13.87 -9.01 -33.58
CA GLY A 211 12.64 -8.89 -34.37
C GLY A 211 12.23 -10.14 -35.16
N ARG A 212 11.88 -11.22 -34.46
CA ARG A 212 11.18 -12.37 -35.02
C ARG A 212 9.68 -12.07 -35.00
N GLU A 213 9.14 -11.86 -36.19
CA GLU A 213 7.71 -11.84 -36.44
C GLU A 213 7.03 -13.07 -35.82
N PRO A 214 5.80 -12.94 -35.29
CA PRO A 214 5.03 -14.09 -34.87
C PRO A 214 4.70 -14.91 -36.12
N SER A 215 5.32 -16.08 -36.26
CA SER A 215 4.91 -17.07 -37.25
C SER A 215 3.51 -17.55 -36.90
N LEU A 216 2.55 -17.15 -37.73
CA LEU A 216 1.18 -17.67 -37.80
C LEU A 216 1.17 -19.16 -38.11
#